data_AF-A0A1V2NN94-F1
#
_entry.id   AF-A0A1V2NN94-F1
#
_cell.length_a   1.000
_cell.length_b   1.000
_cell.length_c   1.000
_cell.angle_alpha   90.00
_cell.angle_beta   90.00
_cell.angle_gamma   90.00
#
_symmetry.space_group_name_H-M   'P 1'
#
loop_
_entity.id
_entity.type
_entity.pdbx_description
1 polymer ?
#
loop_
_entity_poly.entity_id
_entity_poly.type
_entity_poly.pdbx_seq_one_letter_code
_entity_poly.pdbx_strand_id
1 'polypeptide(L)' 'MNPETAEALKEFAASKHLSYTEAVRRAIAIAKYIDDEINEGRKVQTVDPERADIRELILI' A
#
# COMPACT_ATOMS: atom_id res chain seq x y z
N MET A 1 -3.83 -12.65 -12.50
CA MET A 1 -4.50 -11.82 -11.48
C MET A 1 -5.73 -12.58 -11.03
N ASN A 2 -5.91 -12.82 -9.74
CA ASN A 2 -7.17 -13.38 -9.25
C ASN A 2 -8.28 -12.29 -9.36
N PRO A 3 -9.56 -12.66 -9.39
CA PRO A 3 -10.67 -11.69 -9.52
C PRO A 3 -10.66 -10.61 -8.43
N GLU A 4 -10.27 -10.98 -7.20
CA GLU A 4 -10.17 -10.09 -6.04
C GLU A 4 -9.15 -8.95 -6.25
N THR A 5 -7.96 -9.27 -6.75
CA THR A 5 -6.92 -8.25 -7.06
C THR A 5 -7.38 -7.31 -8.17
N ALA A 6 -8.18 -7.80 -9.12
CA ALA A 6 -8.71 -6.99 -10.21
C ALA A 6 -9.74 -5.99 -9.73
N GLU A 7 -10.66 -6.41 -8.85
CA GLU A 7 -11.63 -5.51 -8.23
C GLU A 7 -10.92 -4.49 -7.34
N ALA A 8 -9.98 -4.92 -6.50
CA ALA A 8 -9.21 -4.03 -5.64
C ALA A 8 -8.43 -2.96 -6.43
N LEU A 9 -7.80 -3.35 -7.56
CA LEU A 9 -7.11 -2.39 -8.43
C LEU A 9 -8.08 -1.41 -9.09
N LYS A 10 -9.25 -1.89 -9.53
CA LYS A 10 -10.29 -1.07 -10.14
C LYS A 10 -10.88 -0.06 -9.14
N GLU A 11 -11.19 -0.49 -7.92
CA GLU A 11 -11.66 0.38 -6.83
C GLU A 11 -10.61 1.44 -6.47
N PHE A 12 -9.35 1.02 -6.36
CA PHE A 12 -8.25 1.94 -6.07
C PHE A 12 -8.06 2.98 -7.19
N ALA A 13 -8.04 2.55 -8.45
CA ALA A 13 -7.92 3.46 -9.59
C ALA A 13 -9.11 4.42 -9.68
N ALA A 14 -10.34 3.93 -9.49
CA ALA A 14 -11.56 4.73 -9.53
C ALA A 14 -11.60 5.78 -8.40
N SER A 15 -11.32 5.38 -7.16
CA SER A 15 -11.33 6.30 -6.00
C SER A 15 -10.34 7.45 -6.12
N LYS A 16 -9.23 7.23 -6.85
CA LYS A 16 -8.16 8.21 -7.07
C LYS A 16 -8.21 8.89 -8.43
N HIS A 17 -9.20 8.58 -9.27
CA HIS A 17 -9.33 9.08 -10.65
C HIS A 17 -8.06 8.85 -11.48
N LEU A 18 -7.45 7.66 -11.34
CA LEU A 18 -6.21 7.29 -12.02
C LEU A 18 -6.48 6.34 -13.19
N SER A 19 -5.58 6.36 -14.18
CA SER A 19 -5.49 5.25 -15.13
C SER A 19 -4.98 3.98 -14.43
N TYR A 20 -5.33 2.81 -14.95
CA TYR A 20 -4.82 1.54 -14.43
C TYR A 20 -3.29 1.48 -14.39
N THR A 21 -2.62 1.98 -15.43
CA THR A 21 -1.15 2.04 -15.48
C THR A 21 -0.57 2.88 -14.36
N GLU A 22 -1.20 4.02 -14.04
CA GLU A 22 -0.75 4.90 -12.98
C GLU A 22 -1.05 4.32 -11.59
N ALA A 23 -2.19 3.65 -11.43
CA ALA A 23 -2.52 2.90 -10.22
C ALA A 23 -1.47 1.82 -9.93
N VAL A 24 -1.09 1.02 -10.94
CA VAL A 24 -0.04 0.00 -10.82
C VAL A 24 1.31 0.61 -10.49
N ARG A 25 1.70 1.71 -11.17
CA ARG A 25 2.96 2.41 -10.89
C ARG A 25 3.06 2.82 -9.42
N ARG A 26 1.98 3.40 -8.86
CA ARG A 26 1.93 3.82 -7.46
C ARG A 26 1.95 2.64 -6.49
N ALA A 27 1.22 1.57 -6.79
CA ALA A 27 1.23 0.36 -5.98
C ALA A 27 2.65 -0.24 -5.89
N ILE A 28 3.37 -0.32 -7.01
CA ILE A 28 4.76 -0.80 -7.03
C ILE A 28 5.69 0.14 -6.27
N ALA A 29 5.54 1.46 -6.41
CA ALA A 29 6.38 2.43 -5.69
C ALA A 29 6.22 2.30 -4.16
N ILE A 30 4.99 2.11 -3.68
CA ILE A 30 4.70 1.89 -2.25
C ILE A 30 5.27 0.55 -1.80
N ALA A 31 5.08 -0.52 -2.57
CA ALA A 31 5.64 -1.84 -2.25
C ALA A 31 7.17 -1.79 -2.14
N LYS A 32 7.83 -1.12 -3.09
CA LYS A 32 9.28 -0.91 -3.06
C LYS A 32 9.71 -0.10 -1.83
N TYR A 33 9.02 0.98 -1.51
CA TYR A 33 9.35 1.79 -0.34
C TYR A 33 9.30 0.95 0.94
N ILE A 34 8.24 0.16 1.13
CA ILE A 34 8.12 -0.69 2.32
C ILE A 34 9.23 -1.74 2.36
N ASP A 35 9.54 -2.37 1.22
CA ASP A 35 10.63 -3.35 1.12
C ASP A 35 12.00 -2.73 1.45
N ASP A 36 12.28 -1.53 0.94
CA ASP A 36 13.52 -0.79 1.22
C ASP A 36 13.63 -0.49 2.74
N GLU A 37 12.55 -0.02 3.38
CA GLU A 37 12.52 0.24 4.84
C GLU A 37 12.80 -1.03 5.66
N ILE A 38 12.19 -2.15 5.29
CA ILE A 38 12.38 -3.44 5.99
C ILE A 38 13.82 -3.93 5.79
N ASN A 39 14.35 -3.84 4.58
CA ASN A 39 15.73 -4.25 4.26
C ASN A 39 16.78 -3.42 5.01
N GLU A 40 16.47 -2.18 5.35
CA GLU A 40 17.29 -1.31 6.20
C GLU A 40 17.07 -1.54 7.71
N GLY A 41 16.29 -2.57 8.08
CA GLY A 41 16.02 -2.95 9.47
C GLY A 41 15.02 -2.04 10.19
N ARG A 42 14.29 -1.19 9.45
CA ARG A 42 13.25 -0.32 10.02
C ARG A 42 11.91 -1.05 10.09
N LYS A 43 11.02 -0.50 10.91
CA LYS A 43 9.64 -0.96 11.06
C LYS A 43 8.70 0.05 10.41
N VAL A 44 7.77 -0.43 9.58
CA VAL A 44 6.69 0.39 9.04
C VAL A 44 5.48 0.31 9.95
N GLN A 45 4.97 1.46 10.38
CA GLN A 45 3.83 1.56 11.29
C GLN A 45 2.80 2.55 10.74
N THR A 46 1.52 2.25 10.98
CA THR A 46 0.43 3.20 10.78
C THR A 46 0.03 3.79 12.13
N VAL A 47 -0.20 5.10 12.15
CA VAL A 47 -0.58 5.87 13.33
C VAL A 47 -1.93 6.51 13.06
N ASP A 48 -2.88 6.29 13.96
CA ASP A 48 -4.13 7.05 13.98
C ASP A 48 -3.87 8.36 14.77
N PRO A 49 -4.08 9.55 14.20
CA PRO A 49 -3.86 10.80 14.92
C PRO A 49 -4.91 11.05 16.02
N GLU A 50 -6.10 10.44 15.92
CA GLU A 50 -7.23 10.60 16.85
C GLU A 50 -7.24 9.52 17.93
N ARG A 51 -6.60 8.37 17.67
CA ARG A 51 -6.42 7.27 18.62
C ARG A 51 -4.92 7.01 18.78
N ALA A 52 -4.39 7.08 19.99
CA ALA A 52 -2.96 6.82 20.27
C ALA A 52 -2.48 5.38 19.98
N ASP A 53 -3.22 4.61 19.18
CA ASP A 53 -2.93 3.23 18.81
C ASP A 53 -1.96 3.22 17.62
N ILE A 54 -0.75 2.72 17.87
CA ILE A 54 0.25 2.44 16.83
C ILE A 54 0.02 1.01 16.33
N ARG A 55 -0.17 0.83 15.02
CA ARG A 55 -0.30 -0.50 14.39
C ARG A 55 0.91 -0.79 13.52
N GLU A 56 1.61 -1.88 13.80
CA GLU A 56 2.76 -2.34 13.00
C GLU A 56 2.27 -3.06 11.74
N LEU A 57 2.86 -2.71 10.59
CA LEU A 57 2.56 -3.34 9.32
C LEU A 57 3.46 -4.57 9.15
N ILE A 58 2.88 -5.77 9.28
CA ILE A 58 3.59 -7.03 9.05
C ILE A 58 3.28 -7.51 7.64
N LEU A 59 4.28 -7.48 6.75
CA LEU A 59 4.23 -8.15 5.46
C LEU A 59 4.79 -9.57 5.62
N ILE A 60 3.99 -10.57 5.24
CA ILE A 60 4.32 -12.00 5.33
C ILE A 60 4.59 -12.56 3.93
#